data_AF-A0A925G3L2-F1
#
_entry.id   AF-A0A925G3L2-F1
#
_cell.length_a   1.000
_cell.length_b   1.000
_cell.length_c   1.000
_cell.angle_alpha   90.00
_cell.angle_beta   90.00
_cell.angle_gamma   90.00
#
_symmetry.space_group_name_H-M   'P 1'
#
loop_
_entity.id
_entity.type
_entity.pdbx_description
1 polymer ?
#
loop_
_entity_poly.entity_id
_entity_poly.type
_entity_poly.pdbx_seq_one_letter_code
_entity_poly.pdbx_strand_id
1 'polypeptide(L)'
;MGEKQEDANLILRLYEIRRDEAMRRARVWFLMDFNPENIQDIMQALFGEHSADFRMVASYWDMAATFVNYGAIDEQMFNDINTEHVGIYAKLQPFLAELRALPGAPPYLYLKNLEPLIQRMPDAEERIAAMRRYMKRRNEASTGAATS
;
A
#
# COMPACT_ATOMS: atom_id res chain seq x y z
N MET A 1 21.09 -4.17 22.88
CA MET A 1 20.54 -3.06 22.08
C MET A 1 19.21 -2.72 22.75
N GLY A 2 18.79 -1.45 22.85
CA GLY A 2 17.48 -1.17 23.43
C GLY A 2 16.37 -1.49 22.43
N GLU A 3 15.17 -1.78 22.94
CA GLU A 3 13.97 -2.11 22.14
C GLU A 3 13.74 -1.10 21.00
N LYS A 4 13.90 0.19 21.27
CA LYS A 4 13.75 1.25 20.26
C LYS A 4 14.84 1.27 19.19
N GLN A 5 16.07 0.85 19.50
CA GLN A 5 17.11 0.72 18.48
C GLN A 5 16.87 -0.50 17.57
N GLU A 6 16.28 -1.57 18.11
CA GLU A 6 15.88 -2.74 17.33
C GLU A 6 14.73 -2.40 16.37
N ASP A 7 13.69 -1.70 16.85
CA ASP A 7 12.61 -1.16 16.02
C ASP A 7 13.16 -0.31 14.86
N ALA A 8 14.03 0.65 15.19
CA ALA A 8 14.64 1.54 14.21
C ALA A 8 15.45 0.77 13.15
N ASN A 9 16.20 -0.26 13.55
CA ASN A 9 16.96 -1.10 12.63
C ASN A 9 16.05 -1.91 11.70
N LEU A 10 14.91 -2.41 12.20
CA LEU A 10 13.92 -3.10 11.37
C LEU A 10 13.28 -2.14 10.35
N ILE A 11 12.96 -0.90 10.76
CA ILE A 11 12.45 0.12 9.85
C ILE A 11 13.50 0.50 8.79
N LEU A 12 14.77 0.65 9.16
CA LEU A 12 15.86 0.89 8.21
C LEU A 12 15.98 -0.27 7.22
N ARG A 13 15.82 -1.52 7.68
CA ARG A 13 15.81 -2.70 6.81
C ARG A 13 14.63 -2.69 5.84
N LEU A 14 13.44 -2.32 6.30
CA LEU A 14 12.27 -2.14 5.43
C LEU A 14 12.54 -1.06 4.37
N TYR A 15 13.17 0.05 4.75
CA TYR A 15 13.55 1.13 3.84
C TYR A 15 14.58 0.66 2.79
N GLU A 16 15.58 -0.13 3.16
CA GLU A 16 16.54 -0.71 2.21
C GLU A 16 15.86 -1.54 1.13
N ILE A 17 14.91 -2.40 1.51
CA ILE A 17 14.14 -3.22 0.55
C ILE A 17 13.34 -2.31 -0.39
N ARG A 18 12.77 -1.21 0.09
CA ARG A 18 12.03 -0.24 -0.76
C ARG A 18 12.90 0.50 -1.77
N ARG A 19 14.22 0.50 -1.57
CA ARG A 19 15.20 1.10 -2.50
C ARG A 19 15.69 0.13 -3.56
N ASP A 20 15.42 -1.17 -3.43
CA ASP A 20 15.66 -2.12 -4.51
C ASP A 20 15.05 -1.60 -5.81
N GLU A 21 15.75 -1.78 -6.93
CA GLU A 21 15.36 -1.15 -8.18
C GLU A 21 14.02 -1.67 -8.70
N ALA A 22 13.77 -2.97 -8.58
CA ALA A 22 12.50 -3.56 -8.99
C ALA A 22 11.37 -3.08 -8.08
N MET A 23 11.59 -3.10 -6.77
CA MET A 23 10.61 -2.58 -5.80
C MET A 23 10.31 -1.10 -6.02
N ARG A 24 11.33 -0.29 -6.31
CA ARG A 24 11.17 1.14 -6.59
C ARG A 24 10.33 1.36 -7.86
N ARG A 25 10.57 0.60 -8.94
CA ARG A 25 9.77 0.67 -10.18
C ARG A 25 8.32 0.25 -9.91
N ALA A 26 8.11 -0.86 -9.23
CA ALA A 26 6.77 -1.35 -8.88
C ALA A 26 5.99 -0.33 -8.05
N ARG A 27 6.63 0.29 -7.04
CA ARG A 27 6.03 1.35 -6.21
C ARG A 27 5.69 2.60 -7.03
N VAL A 28 6.57 3.02 -7.94
CA VAL A 28 6.30 4.15 -8.84
C VAL A 28 5.08 3.86 -9.69
N TRP A 29 5.03 2.73 -10.38
CA TRP A 29 3.87 2.32 -11.16
C TRP A 29 2.60 2.28 -10.30
N PHE A 30 2.64 1.60 -9.15
CA PHE A 30 1.47 1.43 -8.28
C PHE A 30 0.91 2.77 -7.79
N LEU A 31 1.78 3.73 -7.44
CA LEU A 31 1.36 5.03 -6.92
C LEU A 31 1.03 6.04 -8.02
N MET A 32 1.78 6.01 -9.12
CA MET A 32 1.75 7.05 -10.15
C MET A 32 0.88 6.70 -11.35
N ASP A 33 0.87 5.44 -11.79
CA ASP A 33 0.25 5.06 -13.06
C ASP A 33 -1.01 4.24 -12.85
N PHE A 34 -1.04 3.42 -11.80
CA PHE A 34 -2.18 2.58 -11.45
C PHE A 34 -3.27 3.36 -10.72
N ASN A 35 -4.34 3.75 -11.41
CA ASN A 35 -5.46 4.52 -10.85
C ASN A 35 -6.78 3.76 -11.07
N PRO A 36 -7.06 2.70 -10.29
CA PRO A 36 -8.25 1.87 -10.51
C PRO A 36 -9.54 2.61 -10.16
N GLU A 37 -10.52 2.52 -11.04
CA GLU A 37 -11.86 3.07 -10.87
C GLU A 37 -12.89 1.97 -10.54
N ASN A 38 -12.59 0.73 -10.91
CA ASN A 38 -13.45 -0.42 -10.69
C ASN A 38 -12.63 -1.70 -10.43
N ILE A 39 -13.32 -2.78 -10.04
CA ILE A 39 -12.68 -4.07 -9.76
C ILE A 39 -11.96 -4.67 -10.98
N GLN A 40 -12.44 -4.44 -12.21
CA GLN A 40 -11.82 -4.97 -13.42
C GLN A 40 -10.43 -4.38 -13.66
N ASP A 41 -10.20 -3.12 -13.28
CA ASP A 41 -8.87 -2.50 -13.35
C ASP A 41 -7.89 -3.21 -12.39
N ILE A 42 -8.37 -3.61 -11.21
CA ILE A 42 -7.58 -4.42 -10.28
C ILE A 42 -7.30 -5.80 -10.87
N MET A 43 -8.30 -6.45 -11.48
CA MET A 43 -8.13 -7.76 -12.11
C MET A 43 -7.14 -7.70 -13.27
N GLN A 44 -7.20 -6.66 -14.09
CA GLN A 44 -6.24 -6.43 -15.17
C GLN A 44 -4.81 -6.27 -14.62
N ALA A 45 -4.63 -5.53 -13.53
CA ALA A 45 -3.34 -5.45 -12.86
C ALA A 45 -2.89 -6.81 -12.30
N LEU A 46 -3.79 -7.57 -11.66
CA LEU A 46 -3.49 -8.84 -11.00
C LEU A 46 -3.15 -10.00 -11.95
N PHE A 47 -3.69 -9.97 -13.17
CA PHE A 47 -3.53 -11.06 -14.15
C PHE A 47 -2.83 -10.61 -15.45
N GLY A 48 -2.51 -9.34 -15.58
CA GLY A 48 -1.81 -8.77 -16.73
C GLY A 48 -0.31 -8.55 -16.49
N GLU A 49 0.26 -7.64 -17.29
CA GLU A 49 1.69 -7.33 -17.32
C GLU A 49 2.24 -6.89 -15.95
N HIS A 50 1.46 -6.09 -15.21
CA HIS A 50 1.85 -5.56 -13.90
C HIS A 50 1.51 -6.48 -12.71
N SER A 51 1.21 -7.77 -12.94
CA SER A 51 0.89 -8.71 -11.85
C SER A 51 2.00 -8.80 -10.81
N ALA A 52 3.26 -8.85 -11.27
CA ALA A 52 4.42 -8.88 -10.41
C ALA A 52 4.55 -7.59 -9.57
N ASP A 53 4.38 -6.43 -10.20
CA ASP A 53 4.47 -5.13 -9.53
C ASP A 53 3.38 -4.96 -8.47
N PHE A 54 2.13 -5.29 -8.82
CA PHE A 54 0.99 -5.23 -7.90
C PHE A 54 1.23 -6.12 -6.68
N ARG A 55 1.60 -7.39 -6.92
CA ARG A 55 1.80 -8.36 -5.84
C ARG A 55 2.96 -7.93 -4.95
N MET A 56 4.07 -7.47 -5.54
CA MET A 56 5.25 -7.04 -4.82
C MET A 56 4.93 -5.89 -3.85
N VAL A 57 4.21 -4.86 -4.31
CA VAL A 57 3.86 -3.70 -3.46
C VAL A 57 2.86 -4.09 -2.38
N ALA A 58 1.79 -4.79 -2.74
CA ALA A 58 0.74 -5.18 -1.80
C ALA A 58 1.27 -6.14 -0.73
N SER A 59 2.03 -7.17 -1.10
CA SER A 59 2.58 -8.14 -0.15
C SER A 59 3.64 -7.54 0.75
N TYR A 60 4.46 -6.63 0.23
CA TYR A 60 5.48 -5.92 1.02
C TYR A 60 4.84 -5.13 2.16
N TRP A 61 3.81 -4.33 1.86
CA TRP A 61 3.15 -3.52 2.88
C TRP A 61 2.31 -4.34 3.85
N ASP A 62 1.73 -5.45 3.40
CA ASP A 62 1.05 -6.38 4.30
C ASP A 62 2.03 -7.08 5.26
N MET A 63 3.21 -7.47 4.76
CA MET A 63 4.29 -8.02 5.58
C MET A 63 4.80 -6.99 6.60
N ALA A 64 5.06 -5.76 6.17
CA ALA A 64 5.51 -4.68 7.07
C ALA A 64 4.48 -4.43 8.19
N ALA A 65 3.19 -4.39 7.83
CA ALA A 65 2.11 -4.26 8.81
C ALA A 65 2.01 -5.46 9.75
N THR A 66 2.37 -6.66 9.30
CA THR A 66 2.44 -7.85 10.17
C THR A 66 3.46 -7.64 11.29
N PHE A 67 4.66 -7.11 10.99
CA PHE A 67 5.66 -6.86 12.04
C PHE A 67 5.16 -5.87 13.10
N VAL A 68 4.43 -4.83 12.68
CA VAL A 68 3.83 -3.86 13.61
C VAL A 68 2.71 -4.52 14.43
N ASN A 69 1.81 -5.26 13.79
CA ASN A 69 0.68 -5.91 14.45
C ASN A 69 1.11 -6.93 15.52
N TYR A 70 2.28 -7.54 15.34
CA TYR A 70 2.86 -8.50 16.29
C TYR A 70 3.83 -7.85 17.29
N GLY A 71 3.97 -6.52 17.28
CA GLY A 71 4.81 -5.78 18.23
C GLY A 71 6.31 -5.90 17.99
N ALA A 72 6.74 -6.38 16.82
CA ALA A 72 8.15 -6.40 16.44
C ALA A 72 8.67 -5.03 15.98
N ILE A 73 7.77 -4.11 15.62
CA ILE A 73 8.08 -2.73 15.30
C ILE A 73 7.07 -1.85 16.03
N ASP A 74 7.54 -0.83 16.74
CA ASP A 74 6.69 0.19 17.33
C ASP A 74 5.77 0.86 16.31
N GLU A 75 4.47 0.82 16.58
CA GLU A 75 3.43 1.31 15.67
C GLU A 75 3.52 2.82 15.41
N GLN A 76 3.78 3.62 16.45
CA GLN A 76 3.86 5.06 16.31
C GLN A 76 5.08 5.45 15.46
N MET A 77 6.24 4.89 15.74
CA MET A 77 7.47 5.09 14.98
C MET A 77 7.30 4.66 13.51
N PHE A 78 6.66 3.51 13.27
CA PHE A 78 6.38 3.03 11.91
C PHE A 78 5.49 4.02 11.13
N ASN A 79 4.42 4.50 11.76
CA ASN A 79 3.44 5.40 11.16
C ASN A 79 3.93 6.85 10.99
N ASP A 80 4.87 7.30 11.83
CA ASP A 80 5.49 8.63 11.69
C ASP A 80 6.56 8.64 10.57
N ILE A 81 7.23 7.52 10.34
CA ILE A 81 8.28 7.39 9.30
C ILE A 81 7.68 7.07 7.93
N ASN A 82 6.67 6.21 7.88
CA ASN A 82 6.07 5.75 6.63
C ASN A 82 4.73 6.44 6.38
N THR A 83 4.46 6.80 5.12
CA THR A 83 3.18 7.39 4.71
C THR A 83 2.56 6.67 3.51
N GLU A 84 3.37 5.94 2.75
CA GLU A 84 2.96 5.28 1.50
C GLU A 84 1.92 4.18 1.73
N HIS A 85 2.00 3.44 2.84
CA HIS A 85 1.09 2.35 3.16
C HIS A 85 -0.38 2.81 3.25
N VAL A 86 -0.60 4.04 3.72
CA VAL A 86 -1.92 4.70 3.69
C VAL A 86 -2.40 4.85 2.24
N GLY A 87 -1.52 5.26 1.32
CA GLY A 87 -1.84 5.41 -0.10
C GLY A 87 -2.20 4.09 -0.78
N ILE A 88 -1.45 3.02 -0.50
CA ILE A 88 -1.74 1.68 -1.01
C ILE A 88 -3.11 1.21 -0.52
N TYR A 89 -3.37 1.32 0.79
CA TYR A 89 -4.67 0.97 1.34
C TYR A 89 -5.79 1.86 0.77
N ALA A 90 -5.59 3.16 0.63
CA ALA A 90 -6.60 4.08 0.11
C ALA A 90 -7.07 3.73 -1.31
N LYS A 91 -6.15 3.24 -2.17
CA LYS A 91 -6.45 2.77 -3.54
C LYS A 91 -7.21 1.44 -3.55
N LEU A 92 -6.86 0.51 -2.66
CA LEU A 92 -7.42 -0.84 -2.68
C LEU A 92 -8.68 -1.01 -1.82
N GLN A 93 -8.84 -0.21 -0.75
CA GLN A 93 -9.94 -0.32 0.22
C GLN A 93 -11.34 -0.40 -0.40
N PRO A 94 -11.69 0.37 -1.46
CA PRO A 94 -13.01 0.25 -2.09
C PRO A 94 -13.30 -1.13 -2.69
N PHE A 95 -12.26 -1.86 -3.08
CA PHE A 95 -12.34 -3.10 -3.84
C PHE A 95 -12.04 -4.34 -3.00
N LEU A 96 -11.61 -4.19 -1.74
CA LEU A 96 -11.18 -5.32 -0.89
C LEU A 96 -12.30 -6.35 -0.69
N ALA A 97 -13.54 -5.91 -0.53
CA ALA A 97 -14.67 -6.83 -0.36
C ALA A 97 -14.85 -7.73 -1.59
N GLU A 98 -14.83 -7.15 -2.79
CA GLU A 98 -14.94 -7.90 -4.05
C GLU A 98 -13.73 -8.79 -4.30
N LEU A 99 -12.51 -8.29 -4.05
CA LEU A 99 -11.27 -9.07 -4.19
C LEU A 99 -11.27 -10.33 -3.31
N ARG A 100 -11.78 -10.21 -2.08
CA ARG A 100 -11.83 -11.33 -1.12
C ARG A 100 -12.99 -12.28 -1.38
N ALA A 101 -13.97 -11.88 -2.20
CA ALA A 101 -15.07 -12.72 -2.65
C ALA A 101 -14.76 -13.49 -3.95
N LEU A 102 -13.60 -13.25 -4.58
CA LEU A 102 -13.22 -13.92 -5.82
C LEU A 102 -13.12 -15.45 -5.63
N PRO A 103 -13.75 -16.25 -6.51
CA PRO A 103 -13.66 -17.70 -6.44
C PRO A 103 -12.21 -18.19 -6.49
N GLY A 104 -11.82 -19.06 -5.54
CA GLY A 104 -10.49 -19.65 -5.48
C GLY A 104 -9.40 -18.76 -4.88
N ALA A 105 -9.67 -17.49 -4.58
CA ALA A 105 -8.78 -16.64 -3.82
C ALA A 105 -9.06 -16.80 -2.31
N PRO A 106 -8.06 -17.11 -1.46
CA PRO A 106 -8.29 -17.06 -0.03
C PRO A 106 -8.69 -15.65 0.41
N PRO A 107 -9.71 -15.48 1.27
CA PRO A 107 -10.21 -14.16 1.66
C PRO A 107 -9.19 -13.31 2.44
N TYR A 108 -8.10 -13.93 2.91
CA TYR A 108 -7.00 -13.26 3.58
C TYR A 108 -5.82 -12.91 2.67
N LEU A 109 -5.95 -13.10 1.35
CA LEU A 109 -4.85 -12.94 0.41
C LEU A 109 -4.39 -11.47 0.26
N TYR A 110 -5.28 -10.51 0.48
CA TYR A 110 -5.01 -9.09 0.23
C TYR A 110 -5.20 -8.21 1.46
N LEU A 111 -4.12 -7.51 1.83
CA LEU A 111 -4.06 -6.47 2.86
C LEU A 111 -4.63 -6.90 4.24
N LYS A 112 -4.48 -8.18 4.59
CA LYS A 112 -4.99 -8.76 5.83
C LYS A 112 -4.48 -8.05 7.09
N ASN A 113 -3.21 -7.67 7.07
CA ASN A 113 -2.51 -7.04 8.19
C ASN A 113 -2.45 -5.52 8.02
N LEU A 114 -2.37 -5.04 6.77
CA LEU A 114 -2.35 -3.60 6.51
C LEU A 114 -3.67 -2.92 6.85
N GLU A 115 -4.81 -3.53 6.49
CA GLU A 115 -6.13 -2.98 6.81
C GLU A 115 -6.33 -2.67 8.30
N PRO A 116 -6.17 -3.62 9.23
CA PRO A 116 -6.35 -3.34 10.65
C PRO A 116 -5.32 -2.34 11.19
N LEU A 117 -4.08 -2.34 10.70
CA LEU A 117 -3.08 -1.35 11.10
C LEU A 117 -3.53 0.08 10.75
N ILE A 118 -4.03 0.29 9.52
CA ILE A 118 -4.57 1.60 9.11
C ILE A 118 -5.81 1.95 9.92
N GLN A 119 -6.74 1.00 10.11
CA GLN A 119 -7.99 1.24 10.83
C GLN A 119 -7.79 1.58 12.32
N ARG A 120 -6.65 1.21 12.93
CA ARG A 120 -6.30 1.62 14.31
C ARG A 120 -5.78 3.05 14.42
N MET A 121 -5.40 3.70 13.32
CA MET A 121 -4.95 5.08 13.36
C MET A 121 -6.09 6.00 13.82
N PRO A 122 -5.85 6.94 14.74
CA PRO A 122 -6.89 7.84 15.26
C PRO A 122 -7.51 8.74 14.18
N ASP A 123 -6.74 9.03 13.12
CA ASP A 123 -7.08 9.90 11.99
C ASP A 123 -7.19 9.13 10.67
N ALA A 124 -7.45 7.81 10.71
CA ALA A 124 -7.47 6.93 9.55
C ALA A 124 -8.33 7.46 8.39
N GLU A 125 -9.59 7.81 8.68
CA GLU A 125 -10.53 8.30 7.66
C GLU A 125 -10.05 9.58 6.99
N GLU A 126 -9.51 10.53 7.78
CA GLU A 126 -8.97 11.78 7.28
C GLU A 126 -7.76 11.54 6.38
N ARG A 127 -6.81 10.71 6.81
CA ARG A 127 -5.62 10.34 6.04
C ARG A 127 -5.97 9.68 4.71
N ILE A 128 -6.90 8.72 4.74
CA ILE A 128 -7.38 8.02 3.54
C ILE A 128 -8.04 9.00 2.57
N ALA A 129 -8.95 9.86 3.07
CA ALA A 129 -9.63 10.85 2.26
C ALA A 129 -8.65 11.87 1.66
N ALA A 130 -7.66 12.32 2.44
CA ALA A 130 -6.60 13.21 1.97
C ALA A 130 -5.78 12.55 0.85
N MET A 131 -5.43 11.26 1.00
CA MET A 131 -4.67 10.53 -0.02
C MET A 131 -5.46 10.34 -1.31
N ARG A 132 -6.75 10.01 -1.22
CA ARG A 132 -7.62 9.92 -2.40
C ARG A 132 -7.70 11.24 -3.15
N ARG A 133 -7.88 12.36 -2.43
CA ARG A 133 -7.91 13.70 -3.03
C ARG A 133 -6.57 14.04 -3.69
N TYR A 134 -5.45 13.73 -3.03
CA TYR A 134 -4.11 13.96 -3.58
C TYR A 134 -3.88 13.17 -4.87
N MET A 135 -4.18 11.86 -4.85
CA MET A 135 -4.01 10.99 -6.02
C MET A 135 -4.90 11.38 -7.19
N LYS A 136 -6.16 11.73 -6.91
CA LYS A 136 -7.11 12.19 -7.94
C LYS A 136 -6.60 13.45 -8.64
N ARG A 137 -6.23 14.49 -7.90
CA ARG A 137 -5.69 15.74 -8.48
C ARG A 137 -4.44 15.50 -9.31
N ARG A 138 -3.55 14.63 -8.83
CA ARG A 138 -2.32 14.28 -9.55
C ARG A 138 -2.64 13.57 -10.88
N ASN A 139 -3.58 12.63 -10.85
CA ASN A 139 -4.02 11.92 -12.06
C ASN A 139 -4.60 12.91 -13.09
N GLU A 140 -5.52 13.78 -12.66
CA GLU A 140 -6.13 14.81 -13.51
C GLU A 140 -5.09 15.76 -14.13
N ALA A 141 -4.08 16.18 -13.36
CA ALA A 141 -3.00 17.02 -13.86
C ALA A 141 -2.12 16.28 -14.88
N SER A 142 -1.84 14.99 -14.66
CA SER A 142 -1.07 14.16 -15.60
C SER A 142 -1.81 13.92 -16.91
N THR A 143 -3.12 13.65 -16.84
CA THR A 143 -3.95 13.44 -18.03
C THR A 143 -4.14 14.75 -18.81
N GLY A 144 -4.36 15.87 -18.12
CA GLY A 144 -4.53 17.19 -18.75
C GLY A 144 -3.27 17.67 -19.48
N ALA A 145 -2.09 17.38 -18.92
CA ALA A 145 -0.80 17.66 -19.54
C ALA A 145 -0.49 16.75 -20.75
N ALA A 146 -1.02 15.51 -20.79
CA ALA A 146 -0.86 14.61 -21.93
C ALA A 146 -1.81 14.94 -23.09
N THR A 147 -2.89 15.67 -22.83
CA THR A 147 -3.90 16.08 -23.83
C THR A 147 -3.72 17.50 -24.38
N SER A 148 -2.69 18.24 -23.91
CA SER A 148 -2.33 19.59 -24.37
C SER A 148 -1.06 19.56 -25.20
#